data_AF-A0A6N2CUW1-F1
#
_entry.id   AF-A0A6N2CUW1-F1
#
_cell.length_a   1.000
_cell.length_b   1.000
_cell.length_c   1.000
_cell.angle_alpha   90.00
_cell.angle_beta   90.00
_cell.angle_gamma   90.00
#
_symmetry.space_group_name_H-M   'P 1'
#
loop_
_entity.id
_entity.type
_entity.pdbx_description
1 polymer ?
#
loop_
_entity_poly.entity_id
_entity_poly.type
_entity_poly.pdbx_seq_one_letter_code
_entity_poly.pdbx_strand_id
1 'polypeptide(L)' 'KARSFHDETLPQDSAKTAHFCSMCGPNFCSMKITDDVRRYARDKGIEAEAALEEGMKEKADEFRKKGGEVYLEKA' A
#
# COMPACT_ATOMS: atom_id res chain seq x y z
N LYS A 1 -5.85 4.50 27.80
CA LYS A 1 -7.04 4.11 27.02
C LYS A 1 -6.72 3.90 25.54
N ALA A 2 -6.19 4.90 24.81
CA ALA A 2 -5.85 4.70 23.39
C ALA A 2 -4.84 3.57 23.13
N ARG A 3 -3.71 3.57 23.87
CA ARG A 3 -2.69 2.50 23.76
C ARG A 3 -3.27 1.12 24.10
N SER A 4 -4.02 1.00 25.20
CA SER A 4 -4.60 -0.27 25.61
C SER A 4 -5.52 -0.87 24.54
N PHE A 5 -6.36 -0.05 23.88
CA PHE A 5 -7.26 -0.55 22.83
C PHE A 5 -6.53 -0.96 21.55
N HIS A 6 -5.46 -0.24 21.18
CA HIS A 6 -4.58 -0.65 20.09
C HIS A 6 -3.91 -2.00 20.40
N ASP A 7 -3.39 -2.13 21.62
CA ASP A 7 -2.58 -3.27 22.06
C ASP A 7 -3.39 -4.53 22.33
N GLU A 8 -4.72 -4.43 22.51
CA GLU A 8 -5.63 -5.59 22.60
C GLU A 8 -5.53 -6.51 21.37
N THR A 9 -5.26 -5.95 20.19
CA THR A 9 -5.18 -6.71 18.92
C THR A 9 -3.77 -6.73 18.33
N LEU A 10 -2.93 -5.75 18.68
CA LEU A 10 -1.55 -5.63 18.21
C LEU A 10 -0.58 -5.35 19.39
N PRO A 11 -0.37 -6.33 20.29
CA PRO A 11 0.41 -6.11 21.51
C PRO A 11 1.91 -5.93 21.26
N GLN A 12 2.42 -6.51 20.17
CA GLN A 12 3.84 -6.52 19.83
C GLN A 12 4.43 -5.11 19.75
N ASP A 13 5.67 -4.93 20.23
CA ASP A 13 6.36 -3.62 20.19
C ASP A 13 6.56 -3.13 18.75
N SER A 14 6.76 -4.04 17.80
CA SER A 14 6.86 -3.72 16.38
C SER A 14 5.60 -3.04 15.82
N ALA A 15 4.43 -3.26 16.42
CA ALA A 15 3.19 -2.60 16.00
C ALA A 15 3.16 -1.11 16.35
N LYS A 16 3.95 -0.65 17.34
CA LYS A 16 4.02 0.76 17.74
C LYS A 16 4.71 1.64 16.70
N THR A 17 5.49 1.02 15.82
CA THR A 17 6.18 1.67 14.70
C THR A 17 5.64 1.22 13.35
N ALA A 18 4.62 0.36 13.32
CA ALA A 18 4.03 -0.12 12.08
C ALA A 18 3.20 0.98 11.40
N HIS A 19 3.26 1.03 10.07
CA HIS A 19 2.44 1.94 9.26
C HIS A 19 1.01 1.40 9.05
N PHE A 20 0.41 0.79 10.06
CA PHE A 20 -0.98 0.35 10.06
C PHE A 20 -1.50 0.09 11.49
N CYS A 21 -2.82 0.15 11.65
CA CYS A 21 -3.54 -0.30 12.85
C CYS A 21 -4.36 -1.56 12.54
N SER A 22 -4.94 -2.19 13.56
CA SER A 22 -5.75 -3.40 13.44
C SER A 22 -7.02 -3.25 12.60
N MET A 23 -7.51 -2.03 12.38
CA MET A 23 -8.72 -1.79 11.58
C MET A 23 -8.54 -2.09 10.09
N CYS A 24 -7.41 -1.69 9.50
CA CYS A 24 -7.19 -1.78 8.05
C CYS A 24 -6.09 -2.78 7.67
N GLY A 25 -5.24 -3.17 8.63
CA GLY A 25 -4.12 -4.07 8.38
C GLY A 25 -3.06 -3.49 7.43
N PRO A 26 -2.01 -4.29 7.12
CA PRO A 26 -0.81 -3.80 6.44
C PRO A 26 -0.99 -3.44 4.97
N ASN A 27 -2.02 -4.01 4.32
CA ASN A 27 -2.26 -3.86 2.88
C ASN A 27 -3.29 -2.79 2.53
N PHE A 28 -4.16 -2.39 3.48
CA PHE A 28 -5.29 -1.51 3.20
C PHE A 28 -5.32 -0.24 4.07
N CYS A 29 -4.25 0.07 4.81
CA CYS A 29 -4.17 1.31 5.56
C CYS A 29 -4.09 2.52 4.61
N SER A 30 -5.15 3.34 4.59
CA SER A 30 -5.30 4.51 3.70
C SER A 30 -4.14 5.51 3.83
N MET A 31 -3.66 5.76 5.05
CA MET A 31 -2.53 6.66 5.30
C MET A 31 -1.25 6.14 4.67
N LYS A 32 -0.95 4.84 4.82
CA LYS A 32 0.22 4.20 4.21
C LYS A 32 0.13 4.21 2.69
N ILE A 33 -1.03 3.86 2.13
CA ILE A 33 -1.26 3.89 0.68
C ILE A 33 -1.02 5.31 0.13
N THR A 34 -1.49 6.33 0.84
CA THR A 34 -1.28 7.73 0.45
C THR A 34 0.20 8.12 0.51
N ASP A 35 0.92 7.70 1.55
CA ASP A 35 2.37 7.93 1.67
C ASP A 35 3.13 7.22 0.54
N ASP A 36 2.76 5.98 0.21
CA ASP A 36 3.36 5.20 -0.86
C ASP A 36 3.15 5.86 -2.24
N VAL A 37 1.95 6.40 -2.52
CA VAL A 37 1.66 7.15 -3.76
C VAL A 37 2.50 8.43 -3.84
N ARG A 38 2.59 9.19 -2.74
CA ARG A 38 3.40 10.42 -2.69
C ARG A 38 4.88 10.14 -2.85
N ARG A 39 5.37 9.03 -2.26
CA ARG A 39 6.75 8.56 -2.44
C ARG A 39 7.01 8.21 -3.89
N TYR A 40 6.14 7.43 -4.53
CA TYR A 40 6.24 7.11 -5.95
C TYR A 40 6.27 8.36 -6.83
N ALA A 41 5.41 9.35 -6.54
CA ALA A 41 5.37 10.62 -7.26
C ALA A 41 6.71 11.39 -7.14
N ARG A 42 7.24 11.51 -5.92
CA ARG A 42 8.54 12.15 -5.65
C ARG A 42 9.69 11.43 -6.33
N ASP A 43 9.74 10.11 -6.23
CA ASP A 43 10.83 9.30 -6.81
C ASP A 43 10.84 9.39 -8.35
N LYS A 44 9.69 9.66 -8.96
CA LYS A 44 9.54 9.93 -10.40
C LYS A 44 9.63 11.42 -10.79
N GLY A 45 9.66 12.34 -9.83
CA GLY A 45 9.65 13.78 -10.09
C GLY A 45 8.36 14.28 -10.74
N ILE A 46 7.22 13.68 -10.40
CA ILE A 46 5.89 14.05 -10.91
C ILE A 46 4.94 14.44 -9.77
N GLU A 47 3.85 15.11 -10.11
CA GLU A 47 2.79 15.46 -9.16
C GLU A 47 1.99 14.23 -8.69
N ALA A 48 1.41 14.30 -7.50
CA ALA A 48 0.71 13.17 -6.87
C ALA A 48 -0.51 12.69 -7.68
N GLU A 49 -1.23 13.61 -8.33
CA GLU A 49 -2.37 13.28 -9.19
C GLU A 49 -1.91 12.55 -10.45
N ALA A 50 -0.80 12.97 -11.06
CA ALA A 50 -0.23 12.33 -12.24
C ALA A 50 0.35 10.93 -11.92
N ALA A 51 0.86 10.74 -10.71
CA ALA A 51 1.35 9.45 -10.22
C ALA A 51 0.28 8.35 -10.21
N LEU A 52 -0.98 8.69 -9.96
CA LEU A 52 -2.08 7.71 -9.99
C LEU A 52 -2.30 7.17 -11.41
N GLU A 53 -2.39 8.06 -12.39
CA GLU A 53 -2.60 7.67 -13.79
C GLU A 53 -1.42 6.86 -14.34
N GLU A 54 -0.20 7.32 -14.09
CA GLU A 54 1.02 6.62 -14.52
C GLU A 54 1.13 5.24 -13.85
N GLY A 55 0.89 5.15 -12.54
CA GLY A 55 0.94 3.88 -11.82
C GLY A 55 -0.12 2.88 -12.30
N MET A 56 -1.33 3.35 -12.64
CA MET A 56 -2.38 2.50 -13.22
C MET A 56 -2.02 2.02 -14.62
N LYS A 57 -1.39 2.88 -15.44
CA LYS A 57 -0.90 2.51 -16.77
C LYS A 57 0.18 1.42 -16.67
N GLU A 58 1.15 1.58 -15.77
CA GLU A 58 2.20 0.58 -15.53
C GLU A 58 1.60 -0.77 -15.10
N LYS A 59 0.63 -0.75 -14.19
CA LYS A 59 -0.05 -1.97 -13.72
C LYS A 59 -0.88 -2.63 -14.81
N ALA A 60 -1.54 -1.85 -15.67
CA ALA A 60 -2.25 -2.38 -16.83
C ALA A 60 -1.30 -3.04 -17.84
N ASP A 61 -0.13 -2.44 -18.08
CA ASP A 61 0.89 -3.02 -18.96
C ASP A 61 1.51 -4.29 -18.34
N GLU A 62 1.74 -4.30 -17.02
CA GLU A 62 2.18 -5.50 -16.28
C GLU A 62 1.16 -6.64 -16.43
N PHE A 63 -0.13 -6.35 -16.26
CA PHE A 63 -1.20 -7.33 -16.39
C PHE A 63 -1.26 -7.91 -17.81
N ARG A 64 -1.20 -7.06 -18.85
CA ARG A 64 -1.16 -7.52 -20.26
C ARG A 64 0.06 -8.39 -20.56
N LYS A 65 1.24 -7.99 -20.06
CA LYS A 65 2.49 -8.76 -20.24
C LYS A 65 2.45 -10.14 -19.58
N LYS A 66 1.71 -10.26 -18.47
CA LYS A 66 1.53 -11.51 -17.73
C LYS A 66 0.38 -12.39 -18.27
N GLY A 67 -0.15 -12.10 -19.46
CA GLY A 67 -1.20 -12.90 -20.09
C GLY A 67 -2.62 -12.45 -19.81
N GLY A 68 -2.82 -11.36 -19.05
CA GLY A 68 -4.17 -10.85 -18.74
C GLY A 68 -4.95 -11.73 -17.78
N GLU A 69 -4.26 -12.49 -16.93
CA GLU A 69 -4.87 -13.38 -15.94
C GLU A 69 -4.75 -12.79 -14.53
N VAL A 70 -5.84 -12.87 -13.77
CA VAL A 70 -5.87 -12.42 -12.37
C VAL A 70 -5.15 -13.42 -11.46
N TYR A 71 -5.18 -14.70 -11.81
CA TYR A 71 -4.54 -15.79 -11.07
C TYR A 71 -3.31 -16.25 -11.85
N LEU A 72 -2.13 -15.89 -11.35
CA LEU A 72 -0.88 -16.37 -11.92
C LEU A 72 -0.54 -17.73 -11.30
N GLU A 73 -0.11 -18.70 -12.12
CA GLU A 73 0.43 -19.94 -11.59
C GLU A 73 1.62 -19.64 -10.67
N LYS A 74 1.68 -20.32 -9.51
CA LYS A 74 2.79 -20.15 -8.58
C LYS A 74 4.08 -20.63 -9.25
N ALA A 75 5.03 -19.72 -9.43
CA ALA A 75 6.41 -20.04 -9.78
C ALA A 75 7.11 -20.81 -8.65
#